data_AF-A0A3C0BIU6-F1
#
_entry.id   AF-A0A3C0BIU6-F1
#
_cell.length_a   1.000
_cell.length_b   1.000
_cell.length_c   1.000
_cell.angle_alpha   90.00
_cell.angle_beta   90.00
_cell.angle_gamma   90.00
#
_symmetry.space_group_name_H-M   'P 1'
#
loop_
_entity.id
_entity.type
_entity.pdbx_description
1 polymer ?
#
loop_
_entity_poly.entity_id
_entity_poly.type
_entity_poly.pdbx_seq_one_letter_code
_entity_poly.pdbx_strand_id
1 'polypeptide(L)'
;MSTDKTVKGFFTRLDGGQYYKIENYDCMEDFFMTITSSSDVWNFCWSQGGITAGRKDCDHAVFPYYTADKVSDAKSYTGPYTAVALIKDGALHIWEPFAALAGSAALRAQSGKNI
;
A
#
# COMPACT_ATOMS: atom_id res chain seq x y z
N MET A 1 19.82 -9.06 10.92
CA MET A 1 19.21 -10.35 11.32
C MET A 1 17.70 -10.18 11.19
N SER A 2 17.08 -10.66 10.11
CA SER A 2 15.61 -10.65 10.05
C SER A 2 15.10 -11.74 10.97
N THR A 3 14.40 -11.34 12.02
CA THR A 3 13.46 -12.24 12.70
C THR A 3 12.50 -12.77 11.63
N ASP A 4 12.48 -14.09 11.41
CA ASP A 4 11.50 -14.73 10.52
C ASP A 4 10.10 -14.38 11.01
N LYS A 5 9.45 -13.45 10.31
CA LYS A 5 8.08 -13.06 10.61
C LYS A 5 7.16 -14.16 10.10
N THR A 6 6.52 -14.89 11.01
CA THR A 6 5.53 -15.91 10.62
C THR A 6 4.23 -15.24 10.17
N VAL A 7 3.72 -15.64 9.00
CA VAL A 7 2.40 -15.23 8.50
C VAL A 7 1.30 -15.94 9.29
N LYS A 8 0.30 -15.19 9.77
CA LYS A 8 -0.83 -15.74 10.55
C LYS A 8 -2.15 -15.08 10.14
N GLY A 9 -3.21 -15.89 10.09
CA GLY A 9 -4.57 -15.41 9.84
C GLY A 9 -5.47 -15.64 11.05
N PHE A 10 -6.21 -14.63 11.48
CA PHE A 10 -7.18 -14.75 12.58
C PHE A 10 -8.24 -13.65 12.56
N PHE A 11 -9.41 -13.94 13.14
CA PHE A 11 -10.44 -12.92 13.34
C PHE A 11 -10.04 -11.95 14.47
N THR A 12 -10.24 -10.66 14.24
CA THR A 12 -10.01 -9.59 15.20
C THR A 12 -11.15 -8.58 15.18
N ARG A 13 -11.19 -7.67 16.16
CA ARG A 13 -12.09 -6.52 16.15
C ARG A 13 -11.33 -5.23 15.86
N LEU A 14 -11.89 -4.40 14.99
CA LEU A 14 -11.39 -3.07 14.65
C LEU A 14 -12.61 -2.15 14.53
N ASP A 15 -12.57 -0.98 15.18
CA ASP A 15 -13.65 0.03 15.16
C ASP A 15 -15.06 -0.55 15.40
N GLY A 16 -15.16 -1.52 16.31
CA GLY A 16 -16.43 -2.18 16.64
C GLY A 16 -16.87 -3.28 15.66
N GLY A 17 -16.26 -3.40 14.48
CA GLY A 17 -16.51 -4.46 13.50
C GLY A 17 -15.63 -5.70 13.69
N GLN A 18 -16.01 -6.82 13.07
CA GLN A 18 -15.21 -8.05 13.00
C GLN A 18 -14.50 -8.12 11.65
N TYR A 19 -13.19 -8.36 11.67
CA TYR A 19 -12.33 -8.42 10.49
C TYR A 19 -11.46 -9.67 10.52
N TYR A 20 -11.06 -10.16 9.34
CA TYR A 20 -10.00 -11.15 9.24
C TYR A 20 -8.66 -10.44 9.05
N LYS A 21 -7.72 -10.64 9.97
CA LYS A 21 -6.37 -10.06 9.91
C LYS A 21 -5.42 -11.09 9.33
N ILE A 22 -4.68 -10.68 8.29
CA ILE A 22 -3.49 -11.37 7.80
C ILE A 22 -2.28 -10.62 8.35
N GLU A 23 -1.65 -11.19 9.37
CA GLU A 23 -0.44 -10.65 9.99
C GLU A 23 0.79 -10.96 9.14
N ASN A 24 1.69 -9.97 9.02
CA ASN A 24 2.92 -10.06 8.21
C ASN A 24 2.65 -10.39 6.73
N TYR A 25 1.60 -9.80 6.15
CA TYR A 25 1.27 -10.01 4.73
C TYR A 25 2.39 -9.55 3.77
N ASP A 26 3.31 -8.70 4.23
CA ASP A 26 4.54 -8.32 3.53
C ASP A 26 5.50 -9.51 3.30
N CYS A 27 5.33 -10.60 4.04
CA CYS A 27 6.10 -11.84 3.90
C CYS A 27 5.39 -12.90 3.04
N MET A 28 4.26 -12.56 2.41
CA MET A 28 3.57 -13.41 1.45
C MET A 28 3.90 -12.97 0.02
N GLU A 29 3.68 -13.86 -0.95
CA GLU A 29 3.54 -13.44 -2.34
C GLU A 29 2.39 -12.45 -2.43
N ASP A 30 2.61 -11.35 -3.15
CA ASP A 30 1.59 -10.32 -3.30
C ASP A 30 0.41 -10.86 -4.10
N PHE A 31 -0.81 -10.52 -3.66
CA PHE A 31 -2.03 -11.09 -4.20
C PHE A 31 -3.05 -10.00 -4.56
N PHE A 32 -3.82 -10.27 -5.61
CA PHE A 32 -4.81 -9.34 -6.15
C PHE A 32 -6.20 -9.62 -5.56
N MET A 33 -6.92 -8.55 -5.22
CA MET A 33 -8.21 -8.61 -4.54
C MET A 33 -9.24 -7.74 -5.26
N THR A 34 -10.51 -8.11 -5.11
CA THR A 34 -11.65 -7.26 -5.40
C THR A 34 -12.32 -6.85 -4.09
N ILE A 35 -12.51 -5.55 -3.89
CA ILE A 35 -13.28 -5.02 -2.77
C ILE A 35 -14.72 -4.77 -3.25
N THR A 36 -15.67 -5.48 -2.65
CA THR A 36 -17.08 -5.40 -3.03
C THR A 36 -17.77 -4.21 -2.37
N SER A 37 -18.80 -3.69 -3.03
CA SER A 37 -19.63 -2.60 -2.54
C SER A 37 -21.10 -2.95 -2.73
N SER A 38 -21.97 -2.43 -1.86
CA SER A 38 -23.42 -2.52 -2.02
C SER A 38 -23.97 -1.52 -3.06
N SER A 39 -23.10 -0.67 -3.63
CA SER A 39 -23.40 0.32 -4.66
C SER A 39 -22.70 -0.05 -5.99
N ASP A 40 -22.54 0.91 -6.88
CA ASP A 40 -21.88 0.77 -8.19
C ASP A 40 -20.35 0.95 -8.14
N VAL A 41 -19.71 0.85 -6.96
CA VAL A 41 -18.25 0.99 -6.83
C VAL A 41 -17.57 -0.32 -7.22
N TRP A 42 -16.59 -0.23 -8.11
CA TRP A 42 -15.63 -1.30 -8.38
C TRP A 42 -14.25 -0.88 -7.85
N ASN A 43 -13.53 -1.83 -7.23
CA ASN A 43 -12.21 -1.60 -6.66
C ASN A 43 -11.41 -2.89 -6.72
N PHE A 44 -10.27 -2.81 -7.41
CA PHE A 44 -9.29 -3.88 -7.50
C PHE A 44 -7.95 -3.37 -6.96
N CYS A 45 -7.35 -4.11 -6.04
CA CYS A 45 -6.08 -3.73 -5.44
C CYS A 45 -5.19 -4.94 -5.17
N TRP A 46 -3.88 -4.70 -5.20
CA TRP A 46 -2.92 -5.68 -4.71
C TRP A 46 -2.69 -5.49 -3.21
N SER A 47 -2.34 -6.56 -2.52
CA SER A 47 -2.17 -6.58 -1.07
C SER A 47 -1.09 -5.61 -0.59
N GLN A 48 -0.03 -5.42 -1.40
CA GLN A 48 1.08 -4.51 -1.12
C GLN A 48 0.92 -3.12 -1.78
N GLY A 49 -0.32 -2.68 -2.03
CA GLY A 49 -0.63 -1.40 -2.67
C GLY A 49 -0.77 -1.52 -4.19
N GLY A 50 -1.03 -0.43 -4.90
CA GLY A 50 -1.44 -0.51 -6.31
C GLY A 50 -2.92 -0.82 -6.42
N ILE A 51 -3.64 0.07 -7.09
CA ILE A 51 -5.10 0.11 -7.09
C ILE A 51 -5.61 0.61 -8.43
N THR A 52 -6.71 0.01 -8.88
CA THR A 52 -7.60 0.61 -9.86
C THR A 52 -9.02 0.57 -9.30
N ALA A 53 -9.71 1.70 -9.34
CA ALA A 53 -11.05 1.82 -8.77
C ALA A 53 -11.86 2.88 -9.51
N GLY A 54 -13.18 2.76 -9.43
CA GLY A 54 -14.12 3.69 -10.04
C GLY A 54 -15.57 3.30 -9.72
N ARG A 55 -16.50 3.84 -10.51
CA ARG A 55 -17.92 3.54 -10.37
C ARG A 55 -18.51 3.12 -11.71
N LYS A 56 -19.55 2.29 -11.71
CA LYS A 56 -20.30 1.82 -12.90
C LYS A 56 -19.47 0.98 -13.88
N ASP A 57 -18.46 1.58 -14.51
CA ASP A 57 -17.63 0.99 -15.56
C ASP A 57 -16.22 1.63 -15.58
N CYS A 58 -15.36 1.18 -16.48
CA CYS A 58 -13.96 1.63 -16.59
C CYS A 58 -13.79 3.08 -17.05
N ASP A 59 -14.78 3.67 -17.72
CA ASP A 59 -14.70 5.05 -18.22
C ASP A 59 -14.89 6.07 -17.10
N HIS A 60 -15.37 5.62 -15.94
CA HIS A 60 -15.57 6.40 -14.72
C HIS A 60 -14.57 5.98 -13.63
N ALA A 61 -13.34 5.71 -14.04
CA ALA A 61 -12.24 5.35 -13.16
C ALA A 61 -11.69 6.57 -12.40
N VAL A 62 -11.44 6.41 -11.09
CA VAL A 62 -10.70 7.37 -10.25
C VAL A 62 -9.20 7.11 -10.34
N PHE A 63 -8.80 5.84 -10.51
CA PHE A 63 -7.43 5.43 -10.79
C PHE A 63 -7.39 4.68 -12.13
N PRO A 64 -6.35 4.85 -12.98
CA PRO A 64 -6.31 4.27 -14.32
C PRO A 64 -6.72 2.79 -14.36
N TYR A 65 -7.60 2.44 -15.30
CA TYR A 65 -8.06 1.07 -15.49
C TYR A 65 -7.10 0.31 -16.42
N TYR A 66 -6.26 -0.53 -15.82
CA TYR A 66 -5.30 -1.39 -16.53
C TYR A 66 -5.37 -2.84 -16.06
N THR A 67 -4.66 -3.70 -16.77
CA THR A 67 -4.46 -5.10 -16.39
C THR A 67 -3.75 -5.21 -15.04
N ALA A 68 -3.98 -6.30 -14.31
CA ALA A 68 -3.51 -6.46 -12.94
C ALA A 68 -1.98 -6.31 -12.81
N ASP A 69 -1.21 -6.81 -13.77
CA ASP A 69 0.25 -6.64 -13.87
C ASP A 69 0.65 -5.16 -13.92
N LYS A 70 0.01 -4.35 -14.79
CA LYS A 70 0.29 -2.91 -14.87
C LYS A 70 -0.14 -2.15 -13.61
N VAL A 71 -1.23 -2.58 -12.97
CA VAL A 71 -1.66 -2.01 -11.69
C VAL A 71 -0.64 -2.33 -10.58
N SER A 72 0.00 -3.52 -10.64
CA SER A 72 1.11 -3.87 -9.75
C SER A 72 2.33 -3.00 -9.99
N ASP A 73 2.74 -2.78 -11.24
CA ASP A 73 3.88 -1.92 -11.59
C ASP A 73 3.65 -0.46 -11.14
N ALA A 74 2.39 -0.03 -11.09
CA ALA A 74 2.00 1.32 -10.72
C ALA A 74 2.00 1.62 -9.20
N LYS A 75 2.33 0.65 -8.34
CA LYS A 75 2.37 0.79 -6.85
C LYS A 75 3.08 2.03 -6.33
N SER A 76 4.12 2.47 -7.05
CA SER A 76 4.97 3.60 -6.63
C SER A 76 4.42 4.98 -7.00
N TYR A 77 3.42 5.07 -7.90
CA TYR A 77 2.92 6.35 -8.41
C TYR A 77 1.39 6.44 -8.57
N THR A 78 0.65 5.37 -8.34
CA THR A 78 -0.82 5.35 -8.38
C THR A 78 -1.39 4.80 -7.08
N GLY A 79 -2.30 5.57 -6.45
CA GLY A 79 -2.98 5.17 -5.23
C GLY A 79 -2.46 5.90 -3.98
N PRO A 80 -2.47 5.25 -2.80
CA PRO A 80 -2.09 5.90 -1.56
C PRO A 80 -0.58 6.19 -1.50
N TYR A 81 -0.24 7.39 -1.04
CA TYR A 81 1.13 7.79 -0.72
C TYR A 81 1.13 8.47 0.66
N THR A 82 2.11 8.15 1.49
CA THR A 82 2.27 8.77 2.81
C THR A 82 3.74 8.93 3.11
N ALA A 83 4.17 10.17 3.37
CA ALA A 83 5.51 10.47 3.85
C ALA A 83 5.41 11.38 5.08
N VAL A 84 6.13 11.02 6.13
CA VAL A 84 6.19 11.73 7.40
C VAL A 84 7.63 12.16 7.63
N ALA A 85 7.84 13.46 7.81
CA ALA A 85 9.12 14.03 8.18
C ALA A 85 9.04 14.53 9.63
N LEU A 86 10.02 14.17 10.46
CA LEU A 86 10.14 14.65 11.83
C LEU A 86 11.59 15.02 12.15
N ILE A 87 11.78 16.01 13.00
CA ILE A 87 13.09 16.36 13.54
C ILE A 87 13.20 15.75 14.93
N LYS A 88 14.24 14.96 15.17
CA LYS A 88 14.54 14.36 16.47
C LYS A 88 16.03 14.49 16.73
N ASP A 89 16.39 14.96 17.92
CA ASP A 89 17.79 15.16 18.34
C ASP A 89 18.61 16.00 17.34
N GLY A 90 17.97 16.98 16.70
CA GLY A 90 18.57 17.86 15.69
C GLY A 90 18.73 17.23 14.30
N ALA A 91 18.33 15.97 14.10
CA ALA A 91 18.40 15.26 12.83
C ALA A 91 17.02 15.14 12.17
N LEU A 92 16.98 15.23 10.83
CA LEU A 92 15.79 14.97 10.02
C LEU A 92 15.62 13.45 9.83
N HIS A 93 14.46 12.94 10.22
CA HIS A 93 14.01 11.57 9.97
C HIS A 93 12.82 11.58 9.01
N ILE A 94 12.86 10.67 8.04
CA ILE A 94 11.78 10.49 7.07
C ILE A 94 11.27 9.06 7.20
N TRP A 95 9.94 8.91 7.27
CA TRP A 95 9.25 7.64 7.26
C TRP A 95 8.20 7.64 6.15
N GLU A 96 8.33 6.69 5.22
CA GLU A 96 7.36 6.46 4.15
C GLU A 96 6.79 5.05 4.31
N PRO A 97 5.70 4.86 5.07
CA PRO A 97 5.11 3.53 5.24
C PRO A 97 4.64 2.95 3.90
N PHE A 98 4.70 1.63 3.78
CA PHE A 98 4.32 0.85 2.59
C PHE A 98 5.17 1.06 1.33
N ALA A 99 6.12 2.00 1.34
CA ALA A 99 7.06 2.15 0.25
C ALA A 99 8.12 1.03 0.27
N ALA A 100 8.38 0.44 -0.90
CA ALA A 100 9.63 -0.29 -1.09
C ALA A 100 10.80 0.72 -1.01
N LEU A 101 11.88 0.39 -0.29
CA LEU A 101 13.04 1.26 -0.09
C LEU A 101 13.60 1.86 -1.40
N ALA A 102 13.50 1.12 -2.52
CA ALA A 102 13.94 1.57 -3.83
C ALA A 102 13.03 2.64 -4.48
N GLY A 103 11.75 2.69 -4.11
CA GLY A 103 10.74 3.58 -4.71
C GLY A 103 10.51 4.88 -3.95
N SER A 104 10.90 4.97 -2.67
CA SER A 104 10.61 6.12 -1.83
C SER A 104 11.34 7.38 -2.30
N ALA A 105 10.58 8.39 -2.75
CA ALA A 105 11.16 9.68 -3.12
C ALA A 105 11.70 10.42 -1.89
N ALA A 106 11.03 10.26 -0.75
CA ALA A 106 11.38 10.93 0.49
C ALA A 106 12.70 10.37 1.09
N LEU A 107 12.87 9.04 1.09
CA LEU A 107 14.13 8.41 1.52
C LEU A 107 15.27 8.71 0.54
N ARG A 108 15.01 8.77 -0.78
CA ARG A 108 16.01 9.20 -1.78
C ARG A 108 16.50 10.63 -1.51
N ALA A 109 15.60 11.55 -1.18
CA ALA A 109 15.94 12.93 -0.84
C ALA A 109 16.73 13.05 0.48
N GLN A 110 16.54 12.13 1.43
CA GLN A 110 17.35 12.06 2.65
C GLN A 110 18.79 11.62 2.34
N SER A 111 18.96 10.57 1.53
CA SER A 111 20.28 10.05 1.14
C SER A 111 21.11 11.07 0.35
N GLY A 112 20.46 11.90 -0.48
CA GLY A 112 21.14 12.95 -1.26
C GLY A 112 21.62 14.16 -0.44
N LYS A 113 21.21 14.32 0.83
CA LYS A 113 21.68 15.39 1.72
C LYS A 113 22.94 15.02 2.52
N ASN A 114 23.45 13.80 2.37
CA ASN A 114 24.62 13.28 3.09
C ASN A 114 25.88 13.21 2.20
N ILE A 115 25.99 14.03 1.15
CA ILE A 115 27.20 14.21 0.33
C ILE A 115 27.72 15.63 0.50
#